data_AF-A0A948CPH9-F1
#
_entry.id   AF-A0A948CPH9-F1
#
_cell.length_a   1.000
_cell.length_b   1.000
_cell.length_c   1.000
_cell.angle_alpha   90.00
_cell.angle_beta   90.00
_cell.angle_gamma   90.00
#
_symmetry.space_group_name_H-M   'P 1'
#
loop_
_entity.id
_entity.type
_entity.pdbx_description
1 polymer ?
#
loop_
_entity_poly.entity_id
_entity_poly.type
_entity_poly.pdbx_seq_one_letter_code
_entity_poly.pdbx_strand_id
1 'polypeptide(L)'
;MKIKYLFVAVAGASLTLSLAPFDWWWTAIIAMAALAASMNTASSKQGFLLSWCFGSASFATGVSWVYVAMHDFGETSAILATLMTGVFCIGLGLVPALLGYCYCRWVRDGIAGRTLGFAALWVLSEWLRGWVFTGFPWLYLGYGHLHTAMAGWSPVIGVYGLSFWVALSGSAIALCITAP
;
A
#
# COMPACT_ATOMS: atom_id res chain seq x y z
N MET A 1 3.20 14.18 16.21
CA MET A 1 2.22 14.10 15.10
C MET A 1 2.90 14.02 13.72
N LYS A 2 3.80 14.95 13.34
CA LYS A 2 4.48 14.93 12.02
C LYS A 2 5.38 13.72 11.76
N ILE A 3 6.13 13.25 12.78
CA ILE A 3 7.00 12.08 12.70
C ILE A 3 6.27 10.81 12.21
N LYS A 4 5.01 10.64 12.62
CA LYS A 4 4.22 9.45 12.27
C LYS A 4 3.90 9.38 10.77
N TYR A 5 3.61 10.52 10.15
CA TYR A 5 3.36 10.60 8.71
C TYR A 5 4.63 10.36 7.89
N LEU A 6 5.76 10.91 8.34
CA LEU A 6 7.06 10.64 7.72
C LEU A 6 7.43 9.16 7.83
N PHE A 7 7.21 8.56 9.00
CA PHE A 7 7.46 7.14 9.23
C PHE A 7 6.66 6.24 8.27
N VAL A 8 5.35 6.47 8.12
CA VAL A 8 4.55 5.66 7.17
C VAL A 8 4.87 5.98 5.71
N ALA A 9 5.32 7.20 5.39
CA ALA A 9 5.79 7.52 4.03
C ALA A 9 7.07 6.75 3.70
N VAL A 10 8.04 6.67 4.63
CA VAL A 10 9.25 5.86 4.46
C VAL A 10 8.89 4.37 4.36
N ALA A 11 7.97 3.88 5.20
CA ALA A 11 7.48 2.51 5.12
C ALA A 11 6.83 2.23 3.75
N GLY A 12 5.97 3.11 3.26
CA GLY A 12 5.36 2.99 1.93
C GLY A 12 6.39 3.01 0.81
N ALA A 13 7.35 3.94 0.86
CA ALA A 13 8.45 3.98 -0.11
C ALA A 13 9.26 2.67 -0.15
N SER A 14 9.49 2.04 1.03
CA SER A 14 10.21 0.77 1.15
C SER A 14 9.46 -0.44 0.61
N LEU A 15 8.12 -0.36 0.45
CA LEU A 15 7.31 -1.43 -0.14
C LEU A 15 7.80 -1.79 -1.54
N THR A 16 8.26 -0.82 -2.32
CA THR A 16 8.76 -1.02 -3.68
C THR A 16 9.94 -2.00 -3.74
N LEU A 17 10.73 -2.12 -2.67
CA LEU A 17 11.83 -3.08 -2.58
C LEU A 17 11.34 -4.54 -2.53
N SER A 18 10.07 -4.78 -2.23
CA SER A 18 9.48 -6.13 -2.26
C SER A 18 9.25 -6.64 -3.68
N LEU A 19 9.27 -5.75 -4.67
CA LEU A 19 8.97 -6.06 -6.06
C LEU A 19 10.26 -6.08 -6.88
N ALA A 20 10.15 -6.58 -8.11
CA ALA A 20 11.23 -6.52 -9.07
C ALA A 20 11.73 -5.07 -9.25
N PRO A 21 13.05 -4.86 -9.39
CA PRO A 21 14.11 -5.87 -9.52
C PRO A 21 14.74 -6.32 -8.19
N PHE A 22 14.21 -5.91 -7.04
CA PHE A 22 14.85 -6.12 -5.74
C PHE A 22 14.40 -7.41 -5.04
N ASP A 23 13.12 -7.74 -5.15
CA ASP A 23 12.52 -9.00 -4.63
C ASP A 23 12.73 -9.24 -3.12
N TRP A 24 12.90 -8.19 -2.33
CA TRP A 24 12.99 -8.26 -0.86
C TRP A 24 11.61 -8.37 -0.25
N TRP A 25 10.93 -9.49 -0.50
CA TRP A 25 9.52 -9.76 -0.15
C TRP A 25 9.10 -9.34 1.26
N TRP A 26 10.00 -9.47 2.24
CA TRP A 26 9.76 -9.13 3.65
C TRP A 26 9.55 -7.63 3.90
N THR A 27 10.06 -6.75 3.02
CA THR A 27 9.89 -5.29 3.14
C THR A 27 8.42 -4.87 3.07
N ALA A 28 7.62 -5.51 2.22
CA ALA A 28 6.18 -5.28 2.15
C ALA A 28 5.48 -5.64 3.46
N ILE A 29 5.85 -6.75 4.10
CA ILE A 29 5.29 -7.16 5.39
C ILE A 29 5.60 -6.13 6.47
N ILE A 30 6.85 -5.65 6.54
CA ILE A 30 7.26 -4.62 7.50
C ILE A 30 6.54 -3.29 7.22
N ALA A 31 6.40 -2.91 5.95
CA ALA A 31 5.69 -1.70 5.55
C ALA A 31 4.22 -1.75 5.99
N MET A 32 3.55 -2.88 5.78
CA MET A 32 2.18 -3.11 6.21
C MET A 32 2.04 -3.12 7.74
N ALA A 33 3.02 -3.68 8.47
CA ALA A 33 3.05 -3.61 9.93
C ALA A 33 3.17 -2.16 10.44
N ALA A 34 4.06 -1.37 9.83
CA ALA A 34 4.23 0.05 10.18
C ALA A 34 2.95 0.87 9.96
N LEU A 35 2.23 0.62 8.86
CA LEU A 35 0.95 1.26 8.57
C LEU A 35 -0.13 0.84 9.57
N ALA A 36 -0.29 -0.48 9.81
CA ALA A 36 -1.28 -1.02 10.75
C ALA A 36 -1.04 -0.50 12.19
N ALA A 37 0.20 -0.58 12.68
CA ALA A 37 0.57 -0.07 14.01
C ALA A 37 0.29 1.43 14.14
N SER A 38 0.57 2.19 13.07
CA SER A 38 0.27 3.62 13.03
C SER A 38 -1.24 3.92 13.06
N MET A 39 -2.11 3.00 12.68
CA MET A 39 -3.56 3.23 12.70
C MET A 39 -4.26 2.76 13.97
N ASN A 40 -3.59 2.05 14.87
CA ASN A 40 -4.19 1.48 16.09
C ASN A 40 -4.88 2.51 16.99
N THR A 41 -4.33 3.72 17.11
CA THR A 41 -4.86 4.81 17.93
C THR A 41 -5.26 6.04 17.11
N ALA A 42 -5.27 5.93 15.79
CA ALA A 42 -5.57 7.05 14.88
C ALA A 42 -7.08 7.38 14.86
N SER A 43 -7.43 8.66 14.75
CA SER A 43 -8.78 9.04 14.34
C SER A 43 -9.05 8.64 12.87
N SER A 44 -10.30 8.64 12.43
CA SER A 44 -10.64 8.32 11.03
C SER A 44 -9.95 9.27 10.02
N LYS A 45 -9.87 10.57 10.33
CA LYS A 45 -9.12 11.56 9.55
C LYS A 45 -7.62 11.25 9.51
N GLN A 46 -7.05 10.79 10.62
CA GLN A 46 -5.65 10.38 10.67
C GLN A 46 -5.44 9.07 9.88
N GLY A 47 -6.37 8.12 9.91
CA GLY A 47 -6.34 6.90 9.10
C GLY A 47 -6.29 7.20 7.60
N PHE A 48 -7.10 8.17 7.15
CA PHE A 48 -7.04 8.71 5.79
C PHE A 48 -5.65 9.23 5.46
N LEU A 49 -5.13 10.19 6.24
CA LEU A 49 -3.86 10.85 5.96
C LEU A 49 -2.65 9.90 6.05
N LEU A 50 -2.65 8.97 7.01
CA LEU A 50 -1.59 7.96 7.14
C LEU A 50 -1.54 7.05 5.92
N SER A 51 -2.70 6.53 5.49
CA SER A 51 -2.79 5.65 4.33
C SER A 51 -2.54 6.41 3.02
N TRP A 52 -2.91 7.69 2.96
CA TRP A 52 -2.58 8.58 1.84
C TRP A 52 -1.08 8.83 1.72
N CYS A 53 -0.39 9.17 2.81
CA CYS A 53 1.07 9.34 2.83
C CYS A 53 1.78 8.03 2.46
N PHE A 54 1.35 6.91 3.03
CA PHE A 54 1.89 5.58 2.72
C PHE A 54 1.70 5.23 1.25
N GLY A 55 0.47 5.32 0.74
CA GLY A 55 0.14 5.01 -0.65
C GLY A 55 0.87 5.91 -1.63
N SER A 56 0.83 7.23 -1.41
CA SER A 56 1.51 8.20 -2.27
C SER A 56 3.01 7.95 -2.36
N ALA A 57 3.67 7.63 -1.24
CA ALA A 57 5.09 7.31 -1.22
C ALA A 57 5.39 5.98 -1.93
N SER A 58 4.54 4.96 -1.75
CA SER A 58 4.66 3.67 -2.45
C SER A 58 4.55 3.84 -3.96
N PHE A 59 3.56 4.61 -4.43
CA PHE A 59 3.39 4.90 -5.86
C PHE A 59 4.49 5.80 -6.40
N ALA A 60 4.94 6.80 -5.63
CA ALA A 60 6.03 7.67 -6.04
C ALA A 60 7.34 6.91 -6.27
N THR A 61 7.64 5.88 -5.46
CA THR A 61 8.86 5.08 -5.67
C THR A 61 8.65 3.92 -6.65
N GLY A 62 7.50 3.25 -6.64
CA GLY A 62 7.25 2.06 -7.47
C GLY A 62 6.65 2.33 -8.85
N VAL A 63 6.16 3.54 -9.10
CA VAL A 63 5.52 3.95 -10.37
C VAL A 63 6.20 5.19 -10.98
N SER A 64 7.35 5.61 -10.44
CA SER A 64 8.13 6.73 -10.98
C SER A 64 8.46 6.58 -12.47
N TRP A 65 8.58 5.35 -12.96
CA TRP A 65 8.83 5.05 -14.37
C TRP A 65 7.77 5.60 -15.33
N VAL A 66 6.55 5.91 -14.87
CA VAL A 66 5.51 6.57 -15.69
C VAL A 66 5.94 7.98 -16.14
N TYR A 67 6.91 8.59 -15.46
CA TYR A 67 7.56 9.81 -15.92
C TYR A 67 8.05 9.69 -17.37
N VAL A 68 8.68 8.56 -17.72
CA VAL A 68 9.22 8.32 -19.06
C VAL A 68 8.09 8.31 -20.09
N ALA A 69 6.93 7.72 -19.75
CA ALA A 69 5.76 7.75 -20.62
C ALA A 69 5.28 9.19 -20.87
N MET A 70 5.19 10.01 -19.81
CA MET A 70 4.71 11.39 -19.91
C MET A 70 5.69 12.32 -20.64
N HIS A 71 6.99 12.17 -20.39
CA HIS A 71 8.02 13.00 -20.98
C HIS A 71 8.30 12.62 -22.44
N ASP A 72 8.60 11.35 -22.70
CA ASP A 72 9.11 10.93 -24.00
C ASP A 72 7.99 10.69 -25.02
N PHE A 73 6.86 10.10 -24.60
CA PHE A 73 5.73 9.81 -25.49
C PHE A 73 4.63 10.86 -25.43
N GLY A 74 4.49 11.54 -24.29
CA GLY A 74 3.61 12.70 -24.16
C GLY A 74 4.22 14.00 -24.67
N GLU A 75 5.51 14.00 -25.02
CA GLU A 75 6.30 15.16 -25.47
C GLU A 75 6.17 16.37 -24.53
N THR A 76 6.00 16.11 -23.23
CA THR A 76 5.86 17.17 -22.22
C THR A 76 7.23 17.59 -21.69
N SER A 77 7.36 18.86 -21.27
CA SER A 77 8.60 19.32 -20.64
C SER A 77 8.90 18.54 -19.35
N ALA A 78 10.18 18.38 -19.00
CA ALA A 78 10.60 17.64 -17.80
C ALA A 78 9.89 18.10 -16.50
N ILE A 79 9.68 19.41 -16.35
CA ILE A 79 8.98 19.97 -15.18
C ILE A 79 7.51 19.53 -15.19
N LEU A 80 6.84 19.64 -16.34
CA LEU A 80 5.43 19.25 -16.46
C LEU A 80 5.26 17.73 -16.27
N ALA A 81 6.11 16.91 -16.87
CA ALA A 81 6.10 15.45 -16.69
C ALA A 81 6.30 15.05 -15.21
N THR A 82 7.20 15.75 -14.50
CA THR A 82 7.43 15.53 -13.07
C THR A 82 6.18 15.86 -12.25
N LEU A 83 5.54 17.01 -12.53
CA LEU A 83 4.31 17.42 -11.85
C LEU A 83 3.16 16.46 -12.14
N MET A 84 2.99 16.03 -13.40
CA MET A 84 1.96 15.07 -13.80
C MET A 84 2.17 13.72 -13.12
N THR A 85 3.40 13.22 -13.06
CA THR A 85 3.75 11.98 -12.37
C THR A 85 3.47 12.10 -10.87
N GLY A 86 3.85 13.24 -10.26
CA GLY A 86 3.55 13.53 -8.86
C GLY A 86 2.06 13.53 -8.57
N VAL A 87 1.27 14.25 -9.37
CA VAL A 87 -0.20 14.30 -9.29
C VAL A 87 -0.82 12.91 -9.45
N PHE A 88 -0.31 12.12 -10.38
CA PHE A 88 -0.75 10.75 -10.60
C PHE A 88 -0.50 9.87 -9.36
N CYS A 89 0.70 9.91 -8.78
CA CYS A 89 1.05 9.12 -7.60
C CYS A 89 0.24 9.51 -6.35
N ILE A 90 0.05 10.82 -6.09
CA ILE A 90 -0.80 11.27 -4.97
C ILE A 90 -2.27 10.96 -5.20
N GLY A 91 -2.72 10.96 -6.46
CA GLY A 91 -4.07 10.57 -6.88
C GLY A 91 -4.33 9.08 -6.64
N LEU A 92 -3.39 8.21 -7.05
CA LEU A 92 -3.45 6.77 -6.75
C LEU A 92 -3.48 6.49 -5.24
N GLY A 93 -2.77 7.31 -4.46
CA GLY A 93 -2.80 7.26 -2.99
C GLY A 93 -4.18 7.49 -2.38
N LEU A 94 -5.13 8.10 -3.09
CA LEU A 94 -6.48 8.36 -2.56
C LEU A 94 -7.29 7.09 -2.35
N VAL A 95 -7.08 6.04 -3.16
CA VAL A 95 -7.78 4.76 -2.98
C VAL A 95 -7.44 4.16 -1.60
N PRO A 96 -6.17 3.85 -1.27
CA PRO A 96 -5.85 3.36 0.08
C PRO A 96 -6.17 4.38 1.18
N ALA A 97 -6.17 5.69 0.90
CA ALA A 97 -6.59 6.71 1.87
C ALA A 97 -8.05 6.54 2.30
N LEU A 98 -8.96 6.35 1.35
CA LEU A 98 -10.37 6.12 1.62
C LEU A 98 -10.57 4.84 2.45
N LEU A 99 -9.87 3.76 2.10
CA LEU A 99 -9.96 2.51 2.85
C LEU A 99 -9.34 2.63 4.25
N GLY A 100 -8.28 3.42 4.42
CA GLY A 100 -7.71 3.77 5.72
C GLY A 100 -8.66 4.58 6.61
N TYR A 101 -9.45 5.47 6.02
CA TYR A 101 -10.54 6.15 6.74
C TYR A 101 -11.58 5.14 7.23
N CYS A 102 -12.08 4.29 6.34
CA CYS A 102 -13.08 3.27 6.65
C CYS A 102 -12.58 2.31 7.74
N TYR A 103 -11.32 1.90 7.65
CA TYR A 103 -10.66 1.05 8.63
C TYR A 103 -10.74 1.65 10.03
N CYS A 104 -10.23 2.87 10.20
CA CYS A 104 -10.22 3.55 11.50
C CYS A 104 -11.61 3.95 12.00
N ARG A 105 -12.60 4.08 11.10
CA ARG A 105 -13.96 4.52 11.45
C ARG A 105 -14.88 3.36 11.87
N TRP A 106 -14.75 2.21 11.24
CA TRP A 106 -15.75 1.12 11.33
C TRP A 106 -15.18 -0.28 11.55
N VAL A 107 -13.93 -0.56 11.17
CA VAL A 107 -13.44 -1.95 11.09
C VAL A 107 -12.40 -2.28 12.15
N ARG A 108 -11.57 -1.32 12.56
CA ARG A 108 -10.37 -1.55 13.38
C ARG A 108 -10.64 -2.22 14.74
N ASP A 109 -11.82 -2.07 15.33
CA ASP A 109 -12.03 -2.47 16.71
C ASP A 109 -12.00 -4.00 16.90
N GLY A 110 -11.36 -4.46 17.98
CA GLY A 110 -11.14 -5.88 18.26
C GLY A 110 -9.99 -6.53 17.48
N ILE A 111 -9.62 -7.76 17.87
CA ILE A 111 -8.48 -8.50 17.27
C ILE A 111 -8.73 -8.79 15.78
N ALA A 112 -9.91 -9.29 15.45
CA ALA A 112 -10.29 -9.60 14.06
C ALA A 112 -10.30 -8.34 13.19
N GLY A 113 -10.79 -7.22 13.73
CA GLY A 113 -10.78 -5.92 13.05
C GLY A 113 -9.37 -5.45 12.71
N ARG A 114 -8.47 -5.49 13.70
CA ARG A 114 -7.05 -5.10 13.54
C ARG A 114 -6.25 -5.99 12.60
N THR A 115 -6.68 -7.24 12.40
CA THR A 115 -5.95 -8.24 11.61
C THR A 115 -6.64 -8.51 10.27
N LEU A 116 -7.68 -9.35 10.29
CA LEU A 116 -8.46 -9.75 9.12
C LEU A 116 -9.14 -8.56 8.46
N GLY A 117 -9.70 -7.64 9.24
CA GLY A 117 -10.36 -6.44 8.73
C GLY A 117 -9.40 -5.52 7.99
N PHE A 118 -8.20 -5.33 8.52
CA PHE A 118 -7.13 -4.57 7.85
C PHE A 118 -6.72 -5.23 6.52
N ALA A 119 -6.47 -6.55 6.53
CA ALA A 119 -6.07 -7.29 5.33
C ALA A 119 -7.16 -7.26 4.25
N ALA A 120 -8.42 -7.44 4.62
CA ALA A 120 -9.56 -7.38 3.71
C ALA A 120 -9.71 -6.00 3.07
N LEU A 121 -9.58 -4.92 3.84
CA LEU A 121 -9.67 -3.55 3.31
C LEU A 121 -8.47 -3.21 2.41
N TRP A 122 -7.29 -3.75 2.68
CA TRP A 122 -6.16 -3.58 1.77
C TRP A 122 -6.41 -4.25 0.41
N VAL A 123 -6.88 -5.50 0.41
CA VAL A 123 -7.23 -6.20 -0.82
C VAL A 123 -8.37 -5.48 -1.56
N LEU A 124 -9.36 -4.96 -0.84
CA LEU A 124 -10.42 -4.15 -1.44
C LEU A 124 -9.85 -2.88 -2.10
N SER A 125 -8.85 -2.24 -1.49
CA SER A 125 -8.12 -1.11 -2.09
C SER A 125 -7.41 -1.51 -3.39
N GLU A 126 -6.71 -2.65 -3.40
CA GLU A 126 -6.04 -3.18 -4.60
C GLU A 126 -7.03 -3.54 -5.71
N TRP A 127 -8.15 -4.16 -5.35
CA TRP A 127 -9.20 -4.50 -6.29
C TRP A 127 -9.85 -3.25 -6.87
N LEU A 128 -10.28 -2.28 -6.03
CA LEU A 128 -10.87 -1.02 -6.50
C LEU A 128 -9.94 -0.26 -7.43
N ARG A 129 -8.65 -0.17 -7.10
CA ARG A 129 -7.63 0.46 -7.93
C ARG A 129 -7.45 -0.23 -9.29
N GLY A 130 -7.80 -1.52 -9.39
CA GLY A 130 -7.80 -2.27 -10.65
C GLY A 130 -8.98 -1.96 -11.58
N TRP A 131 -10.01 -1.23 -11.12
CA TRP A 131 -11.24 -0.97 -11.89
C TRP A 131 -11.60 0.51 -12.03
N VAL A 132 -11.41 1.30 -10.97
CA VAL A 132 -11.80 2.71 -10.94
C VAL A 132 -11.01 3.50 -12.00
N PHE A 133 -11.71 4.34 -12.77
CA PHE A 133 -11.16 5.12 -13.89
C PHE A 133 -10.34 4.27 -14.87
N THR A 134 -10.88 3.12 -15.30
CA THR A 134 -10.24 2.12 -16.18
C THR A 134 -9.14 1.27 -15.53
N GLY A 135 -8.78 1.57 -14.28
CA GLY A 135 -7.89 0.77 -13.47
C GLY A 135 -6.40 1.04 -13.69
N PHE A 136 -5.62 0.88 -12.62
CA PHE A 136 -4.16 0.89 -12.65
C PHE A 136 -3.60 -0.18 -11.70
N PRO A 137 -3.60 -1.47 -12.09
CA PRO A 137 -3.33 -2.62 -11.21
C PRO A 137 -1.83 -2.91 -10.98
N TRP A 138 -1.03 -1.87 -10.69
CA TRP A 138 0.40 -1.99 -10.38
C TRP A 138 0.68 -2.12 -8.88
N LEU A 139 1.87 -2.57 -8.49
CA LEU A 139 2.29 -2.67 -7.08
C LEU A 139 1.33 -3.46 -6.17
N TYR A 140 0.78 -4.58 -6.64
CA TYR A 140 0.09 -5.50 -5.73
C TYR A 140 1.08 -6.19 -4.79
N LEU A 141 0.75 -6.25 -3.50
CA LEU A 141 1.60 -6.88 -2.48
C LEU A 141 1.94 -8.33 -2.86
N GLY A 142 0.96 -9.05 -3.42
CA GLY A 142 1.12 -10.45 -3.82
C GLY A 142 2.24 -10.70 -4.82
N TYR A 143 2.62 -9.71 -5.63
CA TYR A 143 3.71 -9.87 -6.61
C TYR A 143 5.08 -10.07 -5.95
N GLY A 144 5.30 -9.56 -4.73
CA GLY A 144 6.55 -9.80 -4.01
C GLY A 144 6.79 -11.25 -3.63
N HIS A 145 5.78 -12.11 -3.76
CA HIS A 145 5.83 -13.53 -3.41
C HIS A 145 5.91 -14.48 -4.61
N LEU A 146 6.09 -13.96 -5.84
CA LEU A 146 6.17 -14.78 -7.05
C LEU A 146 7.38 -15.74 -7.07
N HIS A 147 8.45 -15.42 -6.33
CA HIS A 147 9.68 -16.21 -6.28
C HIS A 147 9.98 -16.77 -4.88
N THR A 148 8.97 -16.89 -4.01
CA THR A 148 9.13 -17.47 -2.67
C THR A 148 8.34 -18.77 -2.52
N ALA A 149 8.43 -19.42 -1.35
CA ALA A 149 7.61 -20.60 -1.04
C ALA A 149 6.09 -20.35 -1.16
N MET A 150 5.65 -19.08 -1.09
CA MET A 150 4.26 -18.70 -1.28
C MET A 150 3.79 -18.77 -2.74
N ALA A 151 4.71 -18.83 -3.72
CA ALA A 151 4.38 -18.87 -5.14
C ALA A 151 3.48 -20.05 -5.51
N GLY A 152 3.63 -21.19 -4.83
CA GLY A 152 2.80 -22.38 -5.04
C GLY A 152 1.31 -22.19 -4.73
N TRP A 153 0.96 -21.16 -3.96
CA TRP A 153 -0.43 -20.80 -3.66
C TRP A 153 -1.05 -19.86 -4.70
N SER A 154 -0.24 -19.21 -5.54
CA SER A 154 -0.73 -18.27 -6.57
C SER A 154 -1.84 -18.87 -7.46
N PRO A 155 -1.76 -20.13 -7.94
CA PRO A 155 -2.82 -20.72 -8.75
C PRO A 155 -4.14 -20.97 -8.00
N VAL A 156 -4.12 -21.03 -6.67
CA VAL A 156 -5.29 -21.37 -5.84
C VAL A 156 -6.00 -20.12 -5.36
N ILE A 157 -5.26 -19.14 -4.84
CA ILE A 157 -5.84 -17.95 -4.18
C ILE A 157 -5.61 -16.66 -4.98
N GLY A 158 -4.86 -16.73 -6.09
CA GLY A 158 -4.52 -15.58 -6.92
C GLY A 158 -3.66 -14.53 -6.22
N VAL A 159 -3.40 -13.43 -6.93
CA VAL A 159 -2.59 -12.32 -6.40
C VAL A 159 -3.24 -11.65 -5.18
N TYR A 160 -4.57 -11.52 -5.16
CA TYR A 160 -5.28 -10.93 -4.03
C TYR A 160 -5.21 -11.79 -2.77
N GLY A 161 -5.22 -13.12 -2.91
CA GLY A 161 -4.99 -14.02 -1.79
C GLY A 161 -3.58 -13.85 -1.21
N LEU A 162 -2.57 -13.74 -2.06
CA LEU A 162 -1.19 -13.46 -1.61
C LEU A 162 -1.10 -12.08 -0.94
N SER A 163 -1.72 -11.04 -1.51
CA SER A 163 -1.79 -9.70 -0.90
C SER A 163 -2.46 -9.73 0.46
N PHE A 164 -3.53 -10.52 0.62
CA PHE A 164 -4.21 -10.71 1.89
C PHE A 164 -3.25 -11.27 2.94
N TRP A 165 -2.46 -12.29 2.59
CA TRP A 165 -1.49 -12.91 3.50
C TRP A 165 -0.39 -11.93 3.92
N VAL A 166 0.12 -11.11 3.01
CA VAL A 166 1.11 -10.07 3.33
C VAL A 166 0.52 -9.04 4.31
N ALA A 167 -0.67 -8.51 4.00
CA ALA A 167 -1.33 -7.51 4.83
C ALA A 167 -1.73 -8.09 6.20
N LEU A 168 -2.17 -9.34 6.26
CA LEU A 168 -2.48 -10.06 7.50
C LEU A 168 -1.22 -10.29 8.34
N SER A 169 -0.11 -10.69 7.72
CA SER A 169 1.16 -10.89 8.42
C SER A 169 1.66 -9.58 9.03
N GLY A 170 1.62 -8.49 8.26
CA GLY A 170 1.99 -7.17 8.75
C GLY A 170 1.11 -6.71 9.92
N SER A 171 -0.21 -6.85 9.80
CA SER A 171 -1.14 -6.44 10.85
C SER A 171 -1.07 -7.32 12.10
N ALA A 172 -0.77 -8.62 11.96
CA ALA A 172 -0.50 -9.52 13.09
C ALA A 172 0.77 -9.09 13.84
N ILE A 173 1.86 -8.78 13.14
CA ILE A 173 3.08 -8.23 13.74
C ILE A 173 2.77 -6.92 14.47
N ALA A 174 2.02 -6.01 13.83
CA ALA A 174 1.59 -4.76 14.45
C ALA A 174 0.79 -4.97 15.74
N LEU A 175 -0.08 -5.99 15.78
CA LEU A 175 -0.82 -6.35 16.97
C LEU A 175 0.12 -6.85 18.08
N CYS A 176 1.07 -7.73 17.77
CA CYS A 176 2.03 -8.24 18.76
C CYS A 176 2.90 -7.14 19.40
N ILE A 177 3.32 -6.13 18.63
CA ILE A 177 4.17 -5.04 19.15
C ILE A 177 3.40 -3.92 19.85
N THR A 178 2.06 -3.89 19.73
CA THR A 178 1.22 -2.84 20.33
C THR A 178 0.18 -3.38 21.32
N ALA A 179 0.10 -4.70 21.49
CA ALA A 179 -0.66 -5.31 22.55
C ALA A 179 -0.02 -4.96 23.92
N PRO A 180 -0.82 -4.63 24.94
CA PRO A 180 -0.34 -4.44 26.30
C PRO A 180 0.15 -5.74 26.94
#